data_AF-A0A3B9MZV2-F1
#
_entry.id   AF-A0A3B9MZV2-F1
#
_cell.length_a   1.000
_cell.length_b   1.000
_cell.length_c   1.000
_cell.angle_alpha   90.00
_cell.angle_beta   90.00
_cell.angle_gamma   90.00
#
_symmetry.space_group_name_H-M   'P 1'
#
loop_
_entity.id
_entity.type
_entity.pdbx_description
1 polymer ?
#
loop_
_entity_poly.entity_id
_entity_poly.type
_entity_poly.pdbx_seq_one_letter_code
_entity_poly.pdbx_strand_id
1 'polypeptide(L)'
;VTSIYISEKDKTKLPFIANHILKGMFLTEDKRTQQTYAEAFKWISESDNKEAITNLTNDFVTLGLRYKKYKFDQLSVNMLNQLVYAQQQSKNSNKNELIIILKTGIAKLLK
;
A
#
# COMPACT_ATOMS: atom_id res chain seq x y z
N VAL A 1 16.59 -6.44 4.80
CA VAL A 1 16.95 -5.72 3.56
C VAL A 1 16.01 -4.55 3.31
N THR A 2 14.68 -4.74 3.24
CA THR A 2 13.73 -3.63 3.01
C THR A 2 13.78 -2.52 4.07
N SER A 3 14.03 -2.86 5.34
CA SER A 3 14.21 -1.91 6.44
C SER A 3 15.37 -0.92 6.24
N ILE A 4 16.41 -1.30 5.48
CA ILE A 4 17.56 -0.42 5.18
C ILE A 4 17.11 0.73 4.28
N TYR A 5 16.42 0.44 3.18
CA TYR A 5 15.92 1.47 2.26
C TYR A 5 14.91 2.42 2.91
N ILE A 6 14.09 1.91 3.84
CA ILE A 6 13.17 2.76 4.60
C ILE A 6 13.95 3.63 5.59
N SER A 7 14.96 3.07 6.27
CA SER A 7 15.76 3.83 7.24
C SER A 7 16.61 4.92 6.57
N GLU A 8 17.11 4.65 5.35
CA GLU A 8 17.85 5.59 4.51
C GLU A 8 16.95 6.57 3.75
N LYS A 9 15.62 6.42 3.85
CA LYS A 9 14.62 7.22 3.13
C LYS A 9 14.81 7.22 1.61
N ASP A 10 15.28 6.12 1.05
CA ASP A 10 15.52 5.98 -0.39
C ASP A 10 14.20 5.77 -1.15
N LYS A 11 13.59 6.89 -1.56
CA LYS A 11 12.34 6.90 -2.35
C LYS A 11 12.54 6.41 -3.79
N THR A 12 13.77 6.17 -4.26
CA THR A 12 13.98 5.54 -5.57
C THR A 12 13.58 4.06 -5.56
N LYS A 13 13.47 3.46 -4.37
CA LYS A 13 13.11 2.05 -4.16
C LYS A 13 11.65 1.83 -3.79
N LEU A 14 10.77 2.83 -3.98
CA LEU A 14 9.34 2.68 -3.66
C LEU A 14 8.70 1.41 -4.26
N PRO A 15 8.96 1.02 -5.54
CA PRO A 15 8.40 -0.22 -6.08
C PRO A 15 8.82 -1.47 -5.32
N PHE A 16 10.09 -1.55 -4.89
CA PHE A 16 10.60 -2.65 -4.09
C PHE A 16 9.97 -2.63 -2.69
N ILE A 17 9.97 -1.47 -2.02
CA ILE A 17 9.41 -1.29 -0.69
C ILE A 17 7.92 -1.70 -0.66
N ALA A 18 7.15 -1.35 -1.70
CA ALA A 18 5.72 -1.66 -1.84
C ALA A 18 5.40 -3.15 -1.65
N ASN A 19 6.25 -4.05 -2.14
CA ASN A 19 6.06 -5.50 -2.08
C ASN A 19 6.20 -6.11 -0.67
N HIS A 20 6.64 -5.32 0.31
CA HIS A 20 6.94 -5.78 1.65
C HIS A 20 6.17 -5.04 2.74
N ILE A 21 5.39 -4.00 2.38
CA ILE A 21 4.74 -3.12 3.35
C ILE A 21 3.79 -3.87 4.26
N LEU A 22 2.87 -4.65 3.68
CA LEU A 22 1.79 -5.26 4.47
C LEU A 22 2.32 -6.30 5.44
N LYS A 23 3.38 -7.03 5.06
CA LYS A 23 4.07 -7.96 5.96
C LYS A 23 4.67 -7.22 7.15
N GLY A 24 5.34 -6.10 6.91
CA GLY A 24 5.96 -5.29 7.96
C GLY A 24 4.97 -4.52 8.83
N MET A 25 3.78 -4.18 8.32
CA MET A 25 2.74 -3.49 9.10
C MET A 25 1.85 -4.44 9.90
N PHE A 26 1.49 -5.60 9.34
CA PHE A 26 0.41 -6.44 9.88
C PHE A 26 0.86 -7.82 10.36
N LEU A 27 2.00 -8.33 9.89
CA LEU A 27 2.42 -9.72 10.16
C LEU A 27 3.64 -9.81 11.08
N THR A 28 4.01 -8.72 11.73
CA THR A 28 5.06 -8.67 12.74
C THR A 28 4.49 -8.19 14.07
N GLU A 29 5.04 -8.67 15.19
CA GLU A 29 4.70 -8.22 16.54
C GLU A 29 5.57 -7.02 16.98
N ASP A 30 6.67 -6.74 16.27
CA ASP A 30 7.58 -5.65 16.62
C ASP A 30 7.00 -4.28 16.26
N LYS A 31 6.62 -3.50 17.29
CA LYS A 31 6.01 -2.17 17.12
C LYS A 31 6.89 -1.19 16.35
N ARG A 32 8.21 -1.27 16.51
CA ARG A 32 9.15 -0.38 15.80
C ARG A 32 9.11 -0.67 14.30
N THR A 33 9.12 -1.94 13.93
CA THR A 33 8.95 -2.39 12.55
C THR A 33 7.62 -1.92 11.99
N GLN A 34 6.51 -2.11 12.70
CA GLN A 34 5.19 -1.64 12.25
C GLN A 34 5.19 -0.12 11.95
N GLN A 35 5.79 0.69 12.83
CA GLN A 35 5.91 2.14 12.63
C GLN A 35 6.76 2.50 11.41
N THR A 36 7.90 1.85 11.23
CA THR A 36 8.77 2.05 10.06
C THR A 36 8.03 1.75 8.75
N TYR A 37 7.27 0.65 8.70
CA TYR A 37 6.51 0.30 7.51
C TYR A 37 5.25 1.17 7.31
N ALA A 38 4.67 1.71 8.39
CA ALA A 38 3.60 2.71 8.28
C ALA A 38 4.10 4.03 7.67
N GLU A 39 5.34 4.44 7.98
CA GLU A 39 5.98 5.59 7.32
C GLU A 39 6.21 5.33 5.82
N ALA A 40 6.72 4.15 5.48
CA ALA A 40 6.89 3.74 4.08
C ALA A 40 5.56 3.70 3.31
N PHE A 41 4.48 3.25 3.98
CA PHE A 41 3.13 3.25 3.42
C PHE A 41 2.68 4.67 3.08
N LYS A 42 2.93 5.63 3.98
CA LYS A 42 2.62 7.04 3.73
C LYS A 42 3.34 7.56 2.49
N TRP A 43 4.64 7.25 2.32
CA TRP A 43 5.38 7.68 1.13
C TRP A 43 4.78 7.16 -0.16
N ILE A 44 4.37 5.90 -0.20
CA ILE A 44 3.72 5.32 -1.38
C ILE A 44 2.37 5.99 -1.62
N SER A 45 1.57 6.18 -0.56
CA SER A 45 0.22 6.77 -0.66
C SER A 45 0.23 8.18 -1.27
N GLU A 46 1.27 8.97 -1.00
CA GLU A 46 1.45 10.34 -1.49
C GLU A 46 2.19 10.40 -2.84
N SER A 47 2.83 9.30 -3.26
CA SER A 47 3.66 9.27 -4.47
C SER A 47 2.85 9.28 -5.77
N ASP A 48 3.50 9.69 -6.84
CA ASP A 48 3.07 9.52 -8.22
C ASP A 48 3.61 8.22 -8.86
N ASN A 49 4.28 7.37 -8.07
CA ASN A 49 4.91 6.16 -8.59
C ASN A 49 3.87 5.06 -8.84
N LYS A 50 3.47 4.95 -10.11
CA LYS A 50 2.50 3.96 -10.58
C LYS A 50 2.85 2.53 -10.22
N GLU A 51 4.12 2.15 -10.34
CA GLU A 51 4.56 0.78 -10.05
C GLU A 51 4.43 0.47 -8.56
N ALA A 52 4.82 1.38 -7.68
CA ALA A 52 4.67 1.23 -6.24
C ALA A 52 3.19 1.12 -5.81
N ILE A 53 2.32 1.97 -6.36
CA ILE A 53 0.87 1.91 -6.11
C ILE A 53 0.29 0.59 -6.62
N THR A 54 0.72 0.13 -7.80
CA THR A 54 0.27 -1.16 -8.36
C THR A 54 0.70 -2.33 -7.49
N ASN A 55 1.96 -2.38 -7.06
CA ASN A 55 2.49 -3.42 -6.21
C ASN A 55 1.77 -3.47 -4.87
N LEU A 56 1.60 -2.32 -4.21
CA LEU A 56 0.87 -2.23 -2.94
C LEU A 56 -0.60 -2.68 -3.10
N THR A 57 -1.26 -2.25 -4.16
CA THR A 57 -2.66 -2.63 -4.45
C THR A 57 -2.79 -4.14 -4.67
N ASN A 58 -1.88 -4.74 -5.43
CA ASN A 58 -1.88 -6.17 -5.69
C ASN A 58 -1.62 -6.98 -4.41
N ASP A 59 -0.75 -6.49 -3.52
CA ASP A 59 -0.49 -7.15 -2.24
C ASP A 59 -1.74 -7.09 -1.34
N PHE A 60 -2.43 -5.95 -1.28
CA PHE A 60 -3.73 -5.84 -0.57
C PHE A 60 -4.77 -6.82 -1.12
N VAL A 61 -4.90 -6.93 -2.45
CA VAL A 61 -5.84 -7.89 -3.06
C VAL A 61 -5.44 -9.32 -2.69
N THR A 62 -4.16 -9.66 -2.82
CA THR A 62 -3.65 -11.02 -2.58
C THR A 62 -3.85 -11.43 -1.12
N LEU A 63 -3.44 -10.59 -0.17
CA LEU A 63 -3.56 -10.87 1.25
C LEU A 63 -5.01 -10.77 1.73
N GLY A 64 -5.79 -9.81 1.22
CA GLY A 64 -7.21 -9.66 1.53
C GLY A 64 -8.01 -10.91 1.17
N LEU A 65 -7.79 -11.47 -0.02
CA LEU A 65 -8.43 -12.72 -0.45
C LEU A 65 -7.92 -13.92 0.33
N ARG A 66 -6.59 -14.03 0.53
CA ARG A 66 -5.97 -15.14 1.28
C ARG A 66 -6.44 -15.23 2.73
N TYR A 67 -6.61 -14.09 3.39
CA TYR A 67 -6.95 -13.99 4.81
C TYR A 67 -8.39 -13.49 5.04
N LYS A 68 -9.29 -13.71 4.08
CA LYS A 68 -10.72 -13.30 4.14
C LYS A 68 -11.43 -13.78 5.41
N LYS A 69 -11.12 -14.99 5.91
CA LYS A 69 -11.66 -15.52 7.19
C LYS A 69 -11.35 -14.65 8.42
N TYR A 70 -10.32 -13.81 8.33
CA TYR A 70 -9.92 -12.86 9.37
C TYR A 70 -10.34 -11.42 9.04
N LYS A 71 -11.25 -11.22 8.09
CA LYS A 71 -11.74 -9.91 7.61
C LYS A 71 -10.65 -9.01 7.01
N PHE A 72 -9.58 -9.61 6.51
CA PHE A 72 -8.46 -8.86 5.91
C PHE A 72 -8.85 -8.19 4.59
N ASP A 73 -9.85 -8.72 3.90
CA ASP A 73 -10.50 -8.09 2.75
C ASP A 73 -11.17 -6.75 3.12
N GLN A 74 -11.90 -6.70 4.23
CA GLN A 74 -12.54 -5.48 4.73
C GLN A 74 -11.50 -4.42 5.12
N LEU A 75 -10.45 -4.85 5.84
CA LEU A 75 -9.31 -3.99 6.16
C LEU A 75 -8.65 -3.44 4.88
N SER A 76 -8.41 -4.32 3.89
CA SER A 76 -7.80 -3.95 2.61
C SER A 76 -8.64 -2.93 1.84
N VAL A 77 -9.96 -3.12 1.78
CA VAL A 77 -10.90 -2.15 1.18
C VAL A 77 -10.81 -0.80 1.88
N ASN A 78 -10.82 -0.79 3.22
CA ASN A 78 -10.71 0.46 4.00
C ASN A 78 -9.40 1.19 3.72
N MET A 79 -8.28 0.48 3.72
CA MET A 79 -6.97 1.04 3.43
C MET A 79 -6.89 1.58 1.99
N LEU A 80 -7.33 0.81 0.99
CA LEU A 80 -7.33 1.25 -0.40
C LEU A 80 -8.23 2.48 -0.62
N ASN A 81 -9.36 2.59 0.08
CA ASN A 81 -10.20 3.79 0.05
C ASN A 81 -9.46 5.02 0.61
N GLN A 82 -8.63 4.87 1.65
CA GLN A 82 -7.79 5.96 2.14
C GLN A 82 -6.74 6.38 1.11
N LEU A 83 -6.14 5.44 0.37
CA LEU A 83 -5.22 5.79 -0.73
C LEU A 83 -5.95 6.53 -1.86
N VAL A 84 -7.17 6.11 -2.21
CA VAL A 84 -7.99 6.82 -3.20
C VAL A 84 -8.21 8.27 -2.76
N TYR A 85 -8.58 8.47 -1.50
CA TYR A 85 -8.76 9.81 -0.94
C TYR A 85 -7.45 10.63 -0.98
N ALA A 86 -6.32 10.05 -0.57
CA ALA A 86 -5.02 10.72 -0.65
C ALA A 86 -4.68 11.16 -2.08
N GLN A 87 -4.90 10.30 -3.07
CA GLN A 87 -4.66 10.61 -4.47
C GLN A 87 -5.62 11.69 -5.01
N GLN A 88 -6.88 11.72 -4.57
CA GLN A 88 -7.83 12.78 -4.94
C GLN A 88 -7.35 14.17 -4.50
N GLN A 89 -6.76 14.25 -3.30
CA GLN A 89 -6.20 15.48 -2.74
C GLN A 89 -4.81 15.84 -3.30
N SER A 90 -4.16 14.91 -4.01
CA SER A 90 -2.83 15.12 -4.55
C SER A 90 -2.81 16.09 -5.75
N LYS A 91 -1.63 16.66 -5.99
CA LYS A 91 -1.30 17.43 -7.20
C LYS A 91 -0.61 16.59 -8.28
N ASN A 92 -0.56 15.26 -8.11
CA ASN A 92 0.11 14.36 -9.03
C ASN A 92 -0.58 14.41 -10.39
N SER A 93 0.21 14.58 -11.46
CA SER A 93 -0.33 14.68 -12.84
C SER A 93 -1.06 13.40 -13.26
N ASN A 94 -0.62 12.25 -12.76
CA ASN A 94 -1.19 10.93 -13.04
C ASN A 94 -2.20 10.44 -11.99
N LYS A 95 -2.68 11.29 -11.07
CA LYS A 95 -3.56 10.87 -9.97
C LYS A 95 -4.80 10.07 -10.40
N ASN A 96 -5.39 10.40 -11.55
CA ASN A 96 -6.56 9.71 -12.06
C ASN A 96 -6.24 8.25 -12.44
N GLU A 97 -5.06 8.01 -13.02
CA GLU A 97 -4.57 6.67 -13.33
C GLU A 97 -4.33 5.87 -12.04
N LEU A 98 -3.73 6.49 -11.04
CA LEU A 98 -3.49 5.87 -9.72
C LEU A 98 -4.80 5.51 -9.01
N ILE A 99 -5.80 6.40 -9.07
CA ILE A 99 -7.15 6.12 -8.53
C ILE A 99 -7.81 4.94 -9.24
N ILE A 100 -7.64 4.81 -10.55
CA ILE A 100 -8.20 3.66 -11.31
C ILE A 100 -7.56 2.35 -10.84
N ILE A 101 -6.23 2.32 -10.64
CA ILE A 101 -5.53 1.14 -10.12
C ILE A 101 -6.09 0.74 -8.75
N LEU A 102 -6.20 1.71 -7.83
CA LEU A 102 -6.70 1.49 -6.47
C LEU A 102 -8.15 0.99 -6.47
N LYS A 103 -9.05 1.64 -7.23
CA LYS A 103 -10.46 1.24 -7.35
C LYS A 103 -10.62 -0.14 -7.99
N THR A 104 -9.76 -0.48 -8.95
CA THR A 104 -9.73 -1.83 -9.53
C THR A 104 -9.35 -2.88 -8.49
N GLY A 105 -8.39 -2.57 -7.62
CA GLY A 105 -8.05 -3.42 -6.47
C GLY A 105 -9.23 -3.62 -5.52
N ILE A 106 -9.92 -2.54 -5.15
CA ILE A 106 -11.13 -2.60 -4.32
C ILE A 106 -12.20 -3.50 -4.96
N ALA A 107 -12.47 -3.32 -6.26
CA ALA A 107 -13.46 -4.13 -6.96
C ALA A 107 -13.13 -5.63 -6.97
N LYS A 108 -11.83 -6.02 -6.94
CA LYS A 108 -11.42 -7.43 -6.81
C LYS A 108 -11.68 -8.01 -5.42
N LEU A 109 -11.70 -7.20 -4.37
CA LEU A 109 -11.94 -7.62 -2.99
C LEU A 109 -13.42 -7.77 -2.64
N LEU A 110 -14.31 -7.07 -3.37
CA LEU A 110 -15.76 -7.10 -3.16
C LEU A 110 -16.47 -8.26 -3.88
N LYS A 111 -15.72 -9.05 -4.67
CA LYS A 111 -16.22 -10.29 -5.29
C LYS A 111 -16.23 -11.44 -4.28
#